data_AF-A0A440VCE3-F1
#
_entry.id   AF-A0A440VCE3-F1
#
_cell.length_a   1.000
_cell.length_b   1.000
_cell.length_c   1.000
_cell.angle_alpha   90.00
_cell.angle_beta   90.00
_cell.angle_gamma   90.00
#
_symmetry.space_group_name_H-M   'P 1'
#
loop_
_entity.id
_entity.type
_entity.pdbx_description
1 polymer ?
#
loop_
_entity_poly.entity_id
_entity_poly.type
_entity_poly.pdbx_seq_one_letter_code
_entity_poly.pdbx_strand_id
1 'polypeptide(L)'
;MSEWLTREEALARLKVRPQTLYAYVSRGRIGMRPDGADPRRSQYRADDIAALATRRARGRSPQAIAESAIAWGEPAITTAISTVLHGRLVYRGKDAVALAATATLEEAASLLWASGAAISFASLTPSIVRESGTPTAFARLSALAAAGRPSLGRRPGMLQQDGASATSVLATSLGASPGAEPVHERLARGWSVDAAGADLIRKALVLLADHELNASTFAARVAASTGAPIVACLLAGLAALTGQRHGGAGAAAIALVEDAERLGPDETIARWLAHD
;
A
#
# COMPACT_ATOMS: atom_id res chain seq x y z
N MET A 1 11.87 9.96 -13.26
CA MET A 1 13.12 10.75 -13.19
C MET A 1 12.88 11.93 -12.26
N SER A 2 13.71 12.16 -11.25
CA SER A 2 13.53 13.33 -10.37
C SER A 2 13.86 14.61 -11.15
N GLU A 3 12.84 15.36 -11.53
CA GLU A 3 12.97 16.67 -12.16
C GLU A 3 13.51 17.68 -11.13
N TRP A 4 14.43 18.55 -11.56
CA TRP A 4 15.05 19.58 -10.73
C TRP A 4 14.76 20.94 -11.36
N LEU A 5 14.23 21.84 -10.53
CA LEU A 5 13.74 23.15 -10.95
C LEU A 5 14.75 24.24 -10.61
N THR A 6 14.80 25.26 -11.44
CA THR A 6 15.50 26.51 -11.15
C THR A 6 14.84 27.24 -9.98
N ARG A 7 15.56 28.22 -9.42
CA ARG A 7 15.01 29.10 -8.37
C ARG A 7 13.77 29.82 -8.85
N GLU A 8 13.77 30.34 -10.07
CA GLU A 8 12.66 31.09 -10.64
C GLU A 8 11.42 30.21 -10.76
N GLU A 9 11.57 28.99 -11.29
CA GLU A 9 10.48 28.02 -11.42
C GLU A 9 9.91 27.60 -10.05
N ALA A 10 10.79 27.35 -9.08
CA ALA A 10 10.39 27.00 -7.71
C ALA A 10 9.55 28.10 -7.06
N LEU A 11 9.97 29.36 -7.20
CA LEU A 11 9.26 30.52 -6.65
C LEU A 11 7.92 30.73 -7.37
N ALA A 12 7.88 30.56 -8.69
CA ALA A 12 6.67 30.67 -9.49
C ALA A 12 5.62 29.61 -9.09
N ARG A 13 6.04 28.34 -8.93
CA ARG A 13 5.16 27.25 -8.52
C ARG A 13 4.63 27.42 -7.09
N LEU A 14 5.47 27.86 -6.15
CA LEU A 14 5.07 28.03 -4.74
C LEU A 14 4.37 29.36 -4.43
N LYS A 15 4.49 30.36 -5.31
CA LYS A 15 4.04 31.75 -5.09
C LYS A 15 4.56 32.28 -3.74
N VAL A 16 5.87 32.14 -3.52
CA VAL A 16 6.56 32.60 -2.31
C VAL A 16 7.69 33.56 -2.62
N ARG A 17 8.15 34.29 -1.60
CA ARG A 17 9.38 35.07 -1.68
C ARG A 17 10.62 34.18 -1.51
N PRO A 18 11.79 34.58 -2.03
CA PRO A 18 13.03 33.82 -1.86
C PRO A 18 13.36 33.43 -0.43
N GLN A 19 13.11 34.31 0.55
CA GLN A 19 13.39 34.01 1.95
C GLN A 19 12.60 32.79 2.44
N THR A 20 11.36 32.62 1.99
CA THR A 20 10.51 31.49 2.34
C THR A 20 10.98 30.19 1.67
N LEU A 21 11.45 30.26 0.43
CA LEU A 21 12.03 29.11 -0.27
C LEU A 21 13.28 28.61 0.46
N TYR A 22 14.20 29.52 0.84
CA TYR A 22 15.39 29.16 1.62
C TYR A 22 15.04 28.63 3.02
N ALA A 23 14.01 29.18 3.65
CA ALA A 23 13.48 28.69 4.92
C ALA A 23 12.94 27.26 4.83
N TYR A 24 12.40 26.83 3.68
CA TYR A 24 11.99 25.44 3.45
C TYR A 24 13.18 24.52 3.23
N VAL A 25 14.18 24.94 2.46
CA VAL A 25 15.43 24.18 2.26
C VAL A 25 16.17 23.98 3.58
N SER A 26 16.36 25.05 4.36
CA SER A 26 17.04 25.01 5.66
C SER A 26 16.34 24.07 6.67
N ARG A 27 15.01 23.92 6.55
CA ARG A 27 14.22 23.00 7.36
C ARG A 27 14.13 21.58 6.77
N GLY A 28 14.88 21.29 5.71
CA GLY A 28 14.88 19.98 5.03
C GLY A 28 13.58 19.64 4.31
N ARG A 29 12.71 20.62 4.05
CA ARG A 29 11.41 20.40 3.37
C ARG A 29 11.51 20.41 1.84
N ILE A 30 12.58 20.98 1.30
CA ILE A 30 12.88 20.98 -0.13
C ILE A 30 14.36 20.61 -0.28
N GLY A 31 14.63 19.54 -1.01
CA GLY A 31 15.97 19.16 -1.43
C GLY A 31 16.55 20.20 -2.39
N MET A 32 17.80 20.59 -2.14
CA MET A 32 18.53 21.55 -2.95
C MET A 32 19.88 20.94 -3.37
N ARG A 33 20.28 21.23 -4.61
CA ARG A 33 21.62 20.91 -5.12
C ARG A 33 22.20 22.09 -5.92
N PRO A 34 23.52 22.20 -6.06
CA PRO A 34 24.12 23.12 -7.04
C PRO A 34 23.67 22.76 -8.46
N ASP A 35 23.51 23.77 -9.31
CA ASP A 35 23.29 23.56 -10.74
C ASP A 35 24.54 22.96 -11.38
N GLY A 36 24.35 21.99 -12.27
CA GLY A 36 25.44 21.35 -13.00
C GLY A 36 26.12 22.26 -14.01
N ALA A 37 25.44 23.30 -14.50
CA ALA A 37 25.99 24.25 -15.48
C ALA A 37 26.62 25.50 -14.83
N ASP A 38 26.18 25.90 -13.63
CA ASP A 38 26.70 27.05 -12.90
C ASP A 38 26.67 26.78 -11.39
N PRO A 39 27.81 26.50 -10.74
CA PRO A 39 27.88 26.21 -9.32
C PRO A 39 27.37 27.33 -8.40
N ARG A 40 27.21 28.55 -8.92
CA ARG A 40 26.63 29.69 -8.17
C ARG A 40 25.10 29.66 -8.14
N ARG A 41 24.46 28.79 -8.93
CA ARG A 41 23.02 28.59 -8.96
C ARG A 41 22.64 27.32 -8.21
N SER A 42 21.42 27.32 -7.68
CA SER A 42 20.85 26.17 -6.98
C SER A 42 19.62 25.67 -7.72
N GLN A 43 19.50 24.35 -7.80
CA GLN A 43 18.31 23.65 -8.27
C GLN A 43 17.57 23.03 -7.08
N TYR A 44 16.25 22.95 -7.20
CA TYR A 44 15.34 22.52 -6.16
C TYR A 44 14.53 21.32 -6.65
N ARG A 45 14.32 20.33 -5.79
CA ARG A 45 13.62 19.10 -6.18
C ARG A 45 12.15 19.40 -6.53
N ALA A 46 11.71 19.00 -7.72
CA ALA A 46 10.36 19.30 -8.21
C ALA A 46 9.26 18.65 -7.34
N ASP A 47 9.48 17.41 -6.90
CA ASP A 47 8.52 16.65 -6.08
C ASP A 47 8.20 17.35 -4.76
N ASP A 48 9.23 17.84 -4.07
CA ASP A 48 9.09 18.58 -2.79
C ASP A 48 8.31 19.89 -2.98
N ILE A 49 8.56 20.57 -4.11
CA ILE A 49 7.87 21.81 -4.49
C ILE A 49 6.39 21.54 -4.80
N ALA A 50 6.10 20.48 -5.54
CA ALA A 50 4.73 20.08 -5.85
C ALA A 50 3.95 19.72 -4.58
N ALA A 51 4.55 18.96 -3.66
CA ALA A 51 3.94 18.62 -2.37
C ALA A 51 3.61 19.88 -1.54
N LEU A 52 4.55 20.84 -1.44
CA LEU A 52 4.33 22.08 -0.71
C LEU A 52 3.29 23.00 -1.35
N ALA A 53 3.23 23.05 -2.68
CA ALA A 53 2.25 23.84 -3.42
C ALA A 53 0.82 23.31 -3.16
N THR A 54 0.63 22.00 -3.25
CA THR A 54 -0.66 21.32 -2.99
C THR A 54 -1.15 21.59 -1.57
N ARG A 55 -0.24 21.53 -0.58
CA ARG A 55 -0.57 21.82 0.82
C ARG A 55 -1.02 23.27 1.06
N ARG A 56 -0.49 24.21 0.28
CA ARG A 56 -0.83 25.64 0.38
C ARG A 56 -2.13 26.02 -0.34
N ALA A 57 -2.45 25.33 -1.43
CA ALA A 57 -3.67 25.59 -2.22
C ALA A 57 -4.95 25.22 -1.47
N ARG A 58 -4.88 24.32 -0.49
CA ARG A 58 -5.98 23.97 0.42
C ARG A 58 -6.23 25.10 1.43
N GLY A 59 -7.08 26.05 1.06
CA GLY A 59 -7.45 27.22 1.87
C GLY A 59 -8.24 26.90 3.15
N ARG A 60 -8.43 27.91 4.01
CA ARG A 60 -9.11 27.85 5.32
C ARG A 60 -10.63 28.06 5.26
N SER A 61 -11.27 27.97 4.09
CA SER A 61 -12.72 28.20 3.97
C SER A 61 -13.51 27.00 4.50
N PRO A 62 -14.73 27.17 5.05
CA PRO A 62 -15.56 26.05 5.51
C PRO A 62 -15.82 25.00 4.44
N GLN A 63 -15.94 25.41 3.17
CA GLN A 63 -16.07 24.51 2.03
C GLN A 63 -14.76 23.77 1.73
N ALA A 64 -13.60 24.42 1.78
CA ALA A 64 -12.31 23.74 1.65
C ALA A 64 -11.99 22.85 2.86
N ILE A 65 -12.54 23.14 4.04
CA ILE A 65 -12.45 22.30 5.24
C ILE A 65 -13.35 21.06 5.07
N ALA A 66 -14.59 21.23 4.62
CA ALA A 66 -15.50 20.12 4.31
C ALA A 66 -14.97 19.28 3.15
N GLU A 67 -14.45 19.90 2.10
CA GLU A 67 -13.78 19.24 0.98
C GLU A 67 -12.45 18.62 1.42
N SER A 68 -11.72 19.16 2.39
CA SER A 68 -10.59 18.45 3.01
C SER A 68 -11.03 17.35 3.99
N ALA A 69 -12.25 17.37 4.51
CA ALA A 69 -12.78 16.28 5.32
C ALA A 69 -13.34 15.17 4.43
N ILE A 70 -13.90 15.51 3.26
CA ILE A 70 -14.57 14.62 2.29
C ILE A 70 -13.64 14.15 1.18
N ALA A 71 -12.65 14.95 0.78
CA ALA A 71 -11.49 14.58 -0.04
C ALA A 71 -10.27 14.25 0.84
N TRP A 72 -10.52 14.05 2.14
CA TRP A 72 -9.61 13.40 3.09
C TRP A 72 -8.19 13.99 3.04
N GLY A 73 -8.09 15.30 3.26
CA GLY A 73 -6.87 16.11 3.34
C GLY A 73 -5.77 15.38 4.10
N GLU A 74 -4.54 15.45 3.56
CA GLU A 74 -3.37 14.65 3.96
C GLU A 74 -3.50 14.09 5.38
N PRO A 75 -3.96 12.84 5.53
CA PRO A 75 -3.84 12.16 6.80
C PRO A 75 -2.36 11.85 6.94
N ALA A 76 -1.60 12.84 7.41
CA ALA A 76 -0.20 12.70 7.74
C ALA A 76 -0.12 11.95 9.07
N ILE A 77 -0.46 10.67 9.03
CA ILE A 77 -0.21 9.78 10.15
C ILE A 77 1.27 9.45 10.11
N THR A 78 2.02 9.97 11.07
CA THR A 78 3.42 9.61 11.24
C THR A 78 3.52 8.09 11.40
N THR A 79 4.26 7.46 10.49
CA THR A 79 4.47 6.01 10.45
C THR A 79 5.95 5.71 10.25
N ALA A 80 6.37 4.56 10.74
CA ALA A 80 7.71 4.00 10.54
C ALA A 80 7.65 2.64 9.83
N ILE A 81 6.54 2.33 9.15
CA ILE A 81 6.28 1.03 8.50
C ILE A 81 6.82 1.04 7.08
N SER A 82 6.35 1.97 6.24
CA SER A 82 6.75 2.08 4.85
C SER A 82 6.83 3.53 4.40
N THR A 83 7.59 3.77 3.34
CA THR A 83 7.61 5.04 2.61
C THR A 83 8.01 4.82 1.15
N VAL A 84 7.53 5.68 0.24
CA VAL A 84 8.04 5.79 -1.12
C VAL A 84 9.08 6.91 -1.18
N LEU A 85 10.34 6.53 -1.32
CA LEU A 85 11.47 7.45 -1.39
C LEU A 85 12.10 7.37 -2.78
N HIS A 86 12.07 8.48 -3.53
CA HIS A 86 12.61 8.55 -4.90
C HIS A 86 12.02 7.49 -5.85
N GLY A 87 10.71 7.24 -5.75
CA GLY A 87 10.02 6.21 -6.56
C GLY A 87 10.32 4.77 -6.14
N ARG A 88 11.02 4.55 -5.02
CA ARG A 88 11.27 3.23 -4.46
C ARG A 88 10.46 3.03 -3.21
N LEU A 89 9.75 1.91 -3.14
CA LEU A 89 9.04 1.49 -1.94
C LEU A 89 10.03 0.92 -0.93
N VAL A 90 9.97 1.41 0.30
CA VAL A 90 10.88 1.05 1.40
C VAL A 90 10.05 0.56 2.58
N TYR A 91 10.34 -0.64 3.09
CA TYR A 91 9.76 -1.23 4.28
C TYR A 91 10.74 -1.16 5.45
N ARG A 92 10.44 -0.33 6.45
CA ARG A 92 11.30 -0.11 7.65
C ARG A 92 12.79 0.06 7.31
N GLY A 93 13.08 0.84 6.27
CA GLY A 93 14.45 1.11 5.80
C GLY A 93 15.01 0.09 4.79
N LYS A 94 14.29 -0.98 4.45
CA LYS A 94 14.69 -1.95 3.41
C LYS A 94 13.95 -1.70 2.10
N ASP A 95 14.68 -1.66 0.98
CA ASP A 95 14.07 -1.58 -0.35
C ASP A 95 13.19 -2.82 -0.60
N ALA A 96 11.92 -2.60 -0.98
CA ALA A 96 10.93 -3.66 -1.12
C ALA A 96 11.24 -4.62 -2.29
N VAL A 97 11.86 -4.11 -3.37
CA VAL A 97 12.27 -4.93 -4.52
C VAL A 97 13.44 -5.82 -4.13
N ALA A 98 14.42 -5.26 -3.42
CA ALA A 98 15.53 -6.05 -2.88
C ALA A 98 15.04 -7.11 -1.89
N LEU A 99 14.09 -6.77 -1.02
CA LEU A 99 13.48 -7.72 -0.09
C LEU A 99 12.76 -8.85 -0.82
N ALA A 100 11.97 -8.53 -1.85
CA ALA A 100 11.22 -9.51 -2.64
C ALA A 100 12.11 -10.54 -3.37
N ALA A 101 13.39 -10.23 -3.58
CA ALA A 101 14.32 -11.16 -4.22
C ALA A 101 14.37 -12.52 -3.50
N THR A 102 14.35 -12.52 -2.16
CA THR A 102 14.50 -13.75 -1.35
C THR A 102 13.45 -13.91 -0.27
N ALA A 103 12.83 -12.83 0.21
CA ALA A 103 11.96 -12.91 1.38
C ALA A 103 10.63 -13.61 1.09
N THR A 104 10.02 -14.14 2.14
CA THR A 104 8.62 -14.61 2.15
C THR A 104 7.67 -13.55 2.70
N LEU A 105 6.35 -13.78 2.56
CA LEU A 105 5.33 -12.92 3.18
C LEU A 105 5.46 -12.92 4.71
N GLU A 106 5.81 -14.06 5.30
CA GLU A 106 6.04 -14.26 6.73
C GLU A 106 7.20 -13.40 7.24
N GLU A 107 8.30 -13.35 6.49
CA GLU A 107 9.46 -12.51 6.81
C GLU A 107 9.16 -11.03 6.61
N ALA A 108 8.43 -10.68 5.54
CA ALA A 108 7.93 -9.33 5.33
C ALA A 108 7.00 -8.89 6.46
N ALA A 109 6.09 -9.74 6.92
CA ALA A 109 5.23 -9.47 8.06
C ALA A 109 6.02 -9.31 9.37
N SER A 110 7.02 -10.17 9.60
CA SER A 110 7.90 -10.07 10.76
C SER A 110 8.61 -8.70 10.81
N LEU A 111 9.10 -8.23 9.66
CA LEU A 111 9.67 -6.89 9.50
C LEU A 111 8.61 -5.80 9.73
N LEU A 112 7.52 -5.79 8.97
CA LEU A 112 6.50 -4.73 9.00
C LEU A 112 5.85 -4.60 10.38
N TRP A 113 5.58 -5.72 11.05
CA TRP A 113 4.97 -5.75 12.38
C TRP A 113 5.96 -5.50 13.52
N ALA A 114 7.24 -5.33 13.21
CA ALA A 114 8.34 -5.24 14.19
C ALA A 114 8.25 -6.36 15.23
N SER A 115 8.00 -7.59 14.76
CA SER A 115 7.86 -8.74 15.66
C SER A 115 9.24 -9.24 16.10
N GLY A 116 9.37 -9.54 17.41
CA GLY A 116 10.55 -10.21 17.96
C GLY A 116 10.52 -11.73 17.78
N ALA A 117 9.42 -12.28 17.26
CA ALA A 117 9.24 -13.70 16.99
C ALA A 117 8.93 -13.92 15.50
N ALA A 118 9.25 -15.11 14.98
CA ALA A 118 8.87 -15.48 13.63
C ALA A 118 7.35 -15.51 13.47
N ILE A 119 6.83 -14.84 12.45
CA ILE A 119 5.42 -14.90 12.10
C ILE A 119 5.15 -16.17 11.29
N SER A 120 4.09 -16.89 11.64
CA SER A 120 3.60 -18.05 10.89
C SER A 120 2.14 -17.85 10.54
N PHE A 121 1.80 -18.07 9.28
CA PHE A 121 0.42 -18.10 8.79
C PHE A 121 -0.09 -19.52 8.60
N ALA A 122 0.48 -20.50 9.31
CA ALA A 122 0.11 -21.91 9.19
C ALA A 122 -1.42 -22.11 9.31
N SER A 123 -1.93 -23.07 8.56
CA SER A 123 -3.32 -23.54 8.68
C SER A 123 -3.30 -25.05 8.81
N LEU A 124 -3.39 -25.53 10.05
CA LEU A 124 -3.34 -26.96 10.35
C LEU A 124 -4.74 -27.60 10.33
N THR A 125 -5.78 -26.79 10.22
CA THR A 125 -7.15 -27.28 10.13
C THR A 125 -7.45 -27.74 8.70
N PRO A 126 -7.85 -29.00 8.50
CA PRO A 126 -8.30 -29.46 7.19
C PRO A 126 -9.49 -28.61 6.72
N SER A 127 -9.38 -28.00 5.53
CA SER A 127 -10.53 -27.33 4.91
C SER A 127 -11.26 -28.36 4.06
N ILE A 128 -12.44 -28.76 4.54
CA ILE A 128 -13.38 -29.62 3.81
C ILE A 128 -14.14 -28.81 2.74
N VAL A 129 -14.15 -27.49 2.89
CA VAL A 129 -14.82 -26.54 1.99
C VAL A 129 -13.97 -26.33 0.74
N ARG A 130 -14.55 -26.66 -0.43
CA ARG A 130 -13.94 -26.49 -1.76
C ARG A 130 -14.11 -25.09 -2.33
N GLU A 131 -15.06 -24.31 -1.79
CA GLU A 131 -15.33 -22.96 -2.29
C GLU A 131 -14.20 -22.01 -1.88
N SER A 132 -13.60 -21.39 -2.88
CA SER A 132 -12.55 -20.38 -2.72
C SER A 132 -12.92 -19.12 -3.49
N GLY A 133 -12.38 -17.99 -3.05
CA GLY A 133 -12.53 -16.70 -3.71
C GLY A 133 -12.98 -15.61 -2.74
N THR A 134 -13.18 -14.43 -3.30
CA THR A 134 -13.56 -13.22 -2.56
C THR A 134 -14.83 -13.41 -1.71
N PRO A 135 -15.94 -14.00 -2.22
CA PRO A 135 -17.13 -14.21 -1.39
C PRO A 135 -16.88 -15.07 -0.15
N THR A 136 -16.14 -16.17 -0.31
CA THR A 136 -15.75 -17.05 0.80
C THR A 136 -14.89 -16.31 1.82
N ALA A 137 -13.94 -15.49 1.35
CA ALA A 137 -13.09 -14.68 2.22
C ALA A 137 -13.91 -13.71 3.08
N PHE A 138 -14.86 -12.98 2.48
CA PHE A 138 -15.76 -12.08 3.22
C PHE A 138 -16.61 -12.84 4.25
N ALA A 139 -17.21 -13.98 3.87
CA ALA A 139 -18.04 -14.77 4.76
C ALA A 139 -17.25 -15.27 5.99
N ARG A 140 -16.06 -15.85 5.78
CA ARG A 140 -15.23 -16.40 6.86
C ARG A 140 -14.64 -15.31 7.75
N LEU A 141 -14.18 -14.20 7.17
CA LEU A 141 -13.67 -13.06 7.94
C LEU A 141 -14.78 -12.37 8.74
N SER A 142 -16.00 -12.27 8.19
CA SER A 142 -17.16 -11.73 8.91
C SER A 142 -17.51 -12.58 10.13
N ALA A 143 -17.55 -13.91 9.98
CA ALA A 143 -17.78 -14.83 11.09
C ALA A 143 -16.71 -14.69 12.19
N LEU A 144 -15.43 -14.57 11.80
CA LEU A 144 -14.34 -14.33 12.75
C LEU A 144 -14.41 -12.94 13.40
N ALA A 145 -14.83 -11.92 12.67
CA ALA A 145 -15.02 -10.58 13.19
C ALA A 145 -16.11 -10.52 14.26
N ALA A 146 -17.21 -11.24 14.07
CA ALA A 146 -18.27 -11.35 15.06
C ALA A 146 -17.81 -12.02 16.37
N ALA A 147 -16.87 -12.98 16.28
CA ALA A 147 -16.28 -13.66 17.44
C ALA A 147 -14.99 -12.99 17.97
N GLY A 148 -14.55 -11.91 17.33
CA GLY A 148 -13.26 -11.27 17.59
C GLY A 148 -13.24 -10.54 18.93
N ARG A 149 -12.06 -10.53 19.58
CA ARG A 149 -11.86 -9.77 20.83
C ARG A 149 -11.44 -8.33 20.53
N PRO A 150 -11.94 -7.33 21.29
CA PRO A 150 -11.48 -5.94 21.16
C PRO A 150 -9.96 -5.82 21.24
N SER A 151 -9.39 -4.88 20.49
CA SER A 151 -7.93 -4.74 20.34
C SER A 151 -7.30 -3.82 21.39
N LEU A 152 -8.05 -2.86 21.95
CA LEU A 152 -7.53 -1.90 22.93
C LEU A 152 -7.03 -2.58 24.20
N GLY A 153 -5.88 -2.14 24.69
CA GLY A 153 -5.26 -2.66 25.93
C GLY A 153 -4.59 -4.03 25.79
N ARG A 154 -4.64 -4.68 24.61
CA ARG A 154 -3.98 -5.97 24.39
C ARG A 154 -2.50 -5.80 24.05
N ARG A 155 -1.69 -6.79 24.44
CA ARG A 155 -0.25 -6.82 24.18
C ARG A 155 0.02 -6.99 22.67
N PRO A 156 1.09 -6.38 22.12
CA PRO A 156 1.42 -6.49 20.69
C PRO A 156 1.48 -7.93 20.15
N GLY A 157 2.10 -8.85 20.89
CA GLY A 157 2.18 -10.26 20.48
C GLY A 157 0.83 -10.94 20.31
N MET A 158 -0.18 -10.57 21.11
CA MET A 158 -1.54 -11.09 20.95
C MET A 158 -2.22 -10.53 19.69
N LEU A 159 -2.00 -9.25 19.38
CA LEU A 159 -2.54 -8.63 18.17
C LEU A 159 -1.89 -9.22 16.91
N GLN A 160 -0.59 -9.52 16.97
CA GLN A 160 0.14 -10.21 15.90
C GLN A 160 -0.38 -11.63 15.69
N GLN A 161 -0.71 -12.37 16.76
CA GLN A 161 -1.32 -13.70 16.66
C GLN A 161 -2.72 -13.66 16.03
N ASP A 162 -3.55 -12.70 16.42
CA ASP A 162 -4.87 -12.49 15.81
C ASP A 162 -4.73 -12.13 14.32
N GLY A 163 -3.77 -11.26 13.99
CA GLY A 163 -3.45 -10.89 12.61
C GLY A 163 -2.99 -12.09 11.79
N ALA A 164 -2.09 -12.91 12.34
CA ALA A 164 -1.62 -14.12 11.68
C ALA A 164 -2.74 -15.14 11.43
N SER A 165 -3.63 -15.31 12.41
CA SER A 165 -4.79 -16.18 12.27
C SER A 165 -5.76 -15.69 11.20
N ALA A 166 -6.04 -14.38 11.17
CA ALA A 166 -6.90 -13.77 10.15
C ALA A 166 -6.30 -13.88 8.74
N THR A 167 -4.99 -13.63 8.60
CA THR A 167 -4.27 -13.81 7.32
C THR A 167 -4.26 -15.26 6.86
N SER A 168 -4.09 -16.23 7.75
CA SER A 168 -4.17 -17.66 7.44
C SER A 168 -5.57 -18.04 6.90
N VAL A 169 -6.64 -17.50 7.49
CA VAL A 169 -8.01 -17.69 7.03
C VAL A 169 -8.23 -17.04 5.67
N LEU A 170 -7.71 -15.82 5.46
CA LEU A 170 -7.80 -15.15 4.16
C LEU A 170 -7.09 -15.98 3.07
N ALA A 171 -5.85 -16.41 3.33
CA ALA A 171 -5.08 -17.20 2.37
C ALA A 171 -5.79 -18.51 1.99
N THR A 172 -6.29 -19.25 2.98
CA THR A 172 -7.06 -20.49 2.72
C THR A 172 -8.36 -20.22 1.98
N SER A 173 -9.03 -19.10 2.25
CA SER A 173 -10.24 -18.70 1.52
C SER A 173 -9.97 -18.35 0.06
N LEU A 174 -8.72 -17.97 -0.25
CA LEU A 174 -8.27 -17.67 -1.62
C LEU A 174 -7.61 -18.87 -2.30
N GLY A 175 -7.70 -20.07 -1.70
CA GLY A 175 -7.24 -21.32 -2.30
C GLY A 175 -5.92 -21.85 -1.77
N ALA A 176 -5.28 -21.21 -0.78
CA ALA A 176 -4.08 -21.79 -0.17
C ALA A 176 -4.41 -23.12 0.52
N SER A 177 -3.69 -24.20 0.19
CA SER A 177 -3.86 -25.49 0.86
C SER A 177 -3.54 -25.40 2.36
N PRO A 178 -4.15 -26.24 3.22
CA PRO A 178 -3.69 -26.41 4.60
C PRO A 178 -2.20 -26.80 4.64
N GLY A 179 -1.50 -26.39 5.68
CA GLY A 179 -0.05 -26.60 5.81
C GLY A 179 0.63 -25.62 6.76
N ALA A 180 1.85 -25.97 7.17
CA ALA A 180 2.74 -25.13 7.97
C ALA A 180 3.73 -24.34 7.11
N GLU A 181 3.82 -24.68 5.83
CA GLU A 181 4.69 -24.06 4.85
C GLU A 181 4.29 -22.60 4.58
N PRO A 182 5.20 -21.79 4.02
CA PRO A 182 4.90 -20.42 3.64
C PRO A 182 3.65 -20.30 2.74
N VAL A 183 2.95 -19.17 2.86
CA VAL A 183 1.69 -18.92 2.14
C VAL A 183 1.84 -19.10 0.62
N HIS A 184 2.96 -18.70 0.04
CA HIS A 184 3.19 -18.81 -1.40
C HIS A 184 3.26 -20.26 -1.90
N GLU A 185 3.87 -21.17 -1.15
CA GLU A 185 3.91 -22.60 -1.49
C GLU A 185 2.52 -23.24 -1.37
N ARG A 186 1.78 -22.83 -0.33
CA ARG A 186 0.41 -23.31 -0.10
C ARG A 186 -0.55 -22.82 -1.18
N LEU A 187 -0.42 -21.58 -1.62
CA LEU A 187 -1.14 -21.05 -2.79
C LEU A 187 -0.71 -21.77 -4.06
N ALA A 188 0.58 -22.02 -4.25
CA ALA A 188 1.08 -22.72 -5.42
C ALA A 188 0.47 -24.11 -5.57
N ARG A 189 0.44 -24.89 -4.48
CA ARG A 189 -0.24 -26.19 -4.44
C ARG A 189 -1.74 -26.08 -4.71
N GLY A 190 -2.41 -25.12 -4.06
CA GLY A 190 -3.85 -24.93 -4.21
C GLY A 190 -4.29 -24.47 -5.60
N TRP A 191 -3.47 -23.66 -6.26
CA TRP A 191 -3.69 -23.19 -7.63
C TRP A 191 -3.05 -24.08 -8.69
N SER A 192 -2.41 -25.18 -8.28
CA SER A 192 -1.73 -26.14 -9.17
C SER A 192 -0.68 -25.48 -10.10
N VAL A 193 0.10 -24.54 -9.57
CA VAL A 193 1.24 -23.93 -10.27
C VAL A 193 2.56 -24.56 -9.83
N ASP A 194 3.55 -24.53 -10.72
CA ASP A 194 4.87 -25.11 -10.50
C ASP A 194 5.77 -24.25 -9.59
N ALA A 195 7.03 -24.66 -9.43
CA ALA A 195 8.00 -23.95 -8.60
C ALA A 195 8.31 -22.53 -9.10
N ALA A 196 8.28 -22.31 -10.42
CA ALA A 196 8.46 -20.99 -11.00
C ALA A 196 7.27 -20.08 -10.67
N GLY A 197 6.04 -20.60 -10.78
CA GLY A 197 4.83 -19.92 -10.33
C GLY A 197 4.84 -19.62 -8.83
N ALA A 198 5.29 -20.55 -8.00
CA ALA A 198 5.44 -20.36 -6.56
C ALA A 198 6.39 -19.18 -6.22
N ASP A 199 7.52 -19.06 -6.94
CA ASP A 199 8.46 -17.96 -6.78
C ASP A 199 7.85 -16.61 -7.19
N LEU A 200 7.06 -16.58 -8.27
CA LEU A 200 6.33 -15.37 -8.69
C LEU A 200 5.28 -14.95 -7.64
N ILE A 201 4.53 -15.90 -7.08
CA ILE A 201 3.58 -15.64 -5.99
C ILE A 201 4.32 -15.07 -4.77
N ARG A 202 5.46 -15.66 -4.38
CA ARG A 202 6.29 -15.18 -3.27
C ARG A 202 6.68 -13.72 -3.45
N LYS A 203 7.23 -13.38 -4.62
CA LYS A 203 7.63 -12.01 -4.97
C LYS A 203 6.45 -11.04 -4.93
N ALA A 204 5.33 -11.43 -5.54
CA ALA A 204 4.12 -10.60 -5.57
C ALA A 204 3.59 -10.31 -4.16
N LEU A 205 3.54 -11.33 -3.29
CA LEU A 205 3.10 -11.16 -1.90
C LEU A 205 4.00 -10.21 -1.10
N VAL A 206 5.32 -10.25 -1.32
CA VAL A 206 6.25 -9.30 -0.67
C VAL A 206 6.11 -7.89 -1.23
N LEU A 207 6.03 -7.73 -2.55
CA LEU A 207 5.89 -6.41 -3.20
C LEU A 207 4.56 -5.72 -2.86
N LEU A 208 3.52 -6.49 -2.57
CA LEU A 208 2.18 -6.01 -2.21
C LEU A 208 1.93 -6.03 -0.69
N ALA A 209 2.95 -6.31 0.13
CA ALA A 209 2.77 -6.48 1.57
C ALA A 209 2.32 -5.19 2.29
N ASP A 210 2.75 -4.03 1.79
CA ASP A 210 2.33 -2.71 2.29
C ASP A 210 2.57 -1.64 1.21
N HIS A 211 1.80 -0.54 1.24
CA HIS A 211 1.97 0.59 0.34
C HIS A 211 1.47 1.90 0.98
N GLU A 212 2.19 2.36 2.00
CA GLU A 212 1.92 3.58 2.77
C GLU A 212 0.46 3.68 3.26
N LEU A 213 -0.09 4.89 3.34
CA LEU A 213 -1.47 5.13 3.78
C LEU A 213 -2.44 5.14 2.59
N ASN A 214 -2.57 4.02 1.90
CA ASN A 214 -3.61 3.81 0.89
C ASN A 214 -5.02 3.69 1.51
N ALA A 215 -6.07 3.76 0.68
CA ALA A 215 -7.47 3.79 1.13
C ALA A 215 -7.87 2.59 2.02
N SER A 216 -7.44 1.37 1.67
CA SER A 216 -7.71 0.18 2.50
C SER A 216 -6.97 0.19 3.83
N THR A 217 -5.72 0.65 3.83
CA THR A 217 -4.94 0.81 5.07
C THR A 217 -5.59 1.84 5.98
N PHE A 218 -6.08 2.95 5.41
CA PHE A 218 -6.81 3.95 6.17
C PHE A 218 -8.12 3.39 6.75
N ALA A 219 -8.93 2.68 5.97
CA ALA A 219 -10.15 2.03 6.44
C ALA A 219 -9.88 1.06 7.61
N ALA A 220 -8.84 0.24 7.50
CA ALA A 220 -8.41 -0.65 8.58
C ALA A 220 -8.01 0.13 9.85
N ARG A 221 -7.34 1.28 9.71
CA ARG A 221 -6.97 2.16 10.83
C ARG A 221 -8.17 2.84 11.48
N VAL A 222 -9.18 3.24 10.69
CA VAL A 222 -10.44 3.80 11.23
C VAL A 222 -11.13 2.75 12.10
N ALA A 223 -11.28 1.52 11.61
CA ALA A 223 -11.82 0.43 12.41
C ALA A 223 -10.98 0.15 13.68
N ALA A 224 -9.65 0.15 13.56
CA ALA A 224 -8.76 -0.04 14.71
C ALA A 224 -8.91 1.08 15.76
N SER A 225 -9.19 2.32 15.35
CA SER A 225 -9.33 3.47 16.25
C SER A 225 -10.50 3.37 17.22
N THR A 226 -11.51 2.56 16.91
CA THR A 226 -12.65 2.28 17.79
C THR A 226 -12.39 1.11 18.75
N GLY A 227 -11.24 0.45 18.62
CA GLY A 227 -10.90 -0.76 19.36
C GLY A 227 -11.48 -2.04 18.80
N ALA A 228 -11.92 -2.03 17.54
CA ALA A 228 -12.42 -3.23 16.86
C ALA A 228 -11.39 -4.39 16.87
N PRO A 229 -11.84 -5.65 16.82
CA PRO A 229 -10.95 -6.80 16.67
C PRO A 229 -10.06 -6.68 15.43
N ILE A 230 -8.86 -7.26 15.46
CA ILE A 230 -7.90 -7.20 14.34
C ILE A 230 -8.50 -7.72 13.03
N VAL A 231 -9.27 -8.81 13.10
CA VAL A 231 -9.95 -9.37 11.93
C VAL A 231 -11.05 -8.44 11.37
N ALA A 232 -11.72 -7.66 12.21
CA ALA A 232 -12.68 -6.66 11.76
C ALA A 232 -11.97 -5.49 11.06
N CYS A 233 -10.78 -5.12 11.54
CA CYS A 233 -9.93 -4.13 10.87
C CYS A 233 -9.46 -4.62 9.49
N LEU A 234 -9.05 -5.90 9.40
CA LEU A 234 -8.72 -6.54 8.12
C LEU A 234 -9.92 -6.55 7.16
N LEU A 235 -11.12 -6.88 7.66
CA LEU A 235 -12.34 -6.89 6.86
C LEU A 235 -12.70 -5.50 6.33
N ALA A 236 -12.54 -4.45 7.14
CA ALA A 236 -12.75 -3.06 6.69
C ALA A 236 -11.76 -2.67 5.58
N GLY A 237 -10.49 -3.04 5.71
CA GLY A 237 -9.49 -2.84 4.67
C GLY A 237 -9.81 -3.62 3.38
N LEU A 238 -10.22 -4.89 3.51
CA LEU A 238 -10.62 -5.73 2.39
C LEU A 238 -11.84 -5.17 1.66
N ALA A 239 -12.83 -4.65 2.40
CA ALA A 239 -14.01 -3.99 1.82
C ALA A 239 -13.64 -2.73 1.02
N ALA A 240 -12.71 -1.91 1.51
CA ALA A 240 -12.21 -0.77 0.75
C ALA A 240 -11.38 -1.21 -0.49
N LEU A 241 -10.67 -2.32 -0.40
CA LEU A 241 -9.86 -2.87 -1.49
C LEU A 241 -10.69 -3.33 -2.70
N THR A 242 -11.95 -3.74 -2.51
CA THR A 242 -12.80 -4.17 -3.64
C THR A 242 -13.22 -3.02 -4.57
N GLY A 243 -12.96 -1.76 -4.21
CA GLY A 243 -13.22 -0.62 -5.08
C GLY A 243 -12.41 -0.67 -6.36
N GLN A 244 -13.05 -0.42 -7.52
CA GLN A 244 -12.41 -0.47 -8.85
C GLN A 244 -11.19 0.46 -8.95
N ARG A 245 -11.27 1.65 -8.36
CA ARG A 245 -10.18 2.65 -8.34
C ARG A 245 -9.09 2.35 -7.31
N HIS A 246 -9.19 1.23 -6.59
CA HIS A 246 -8.22 0.82 -5.58
C HIS A 246 -7.64 -0.57 -5.89
N GLY A 247 -8.32 -1.67 -5.54
CA GLY A 247 -7.84 -3.03 -5.83
C GLY A 247 -8.14 -3.53 -7.25
N GLY A 248 -8.88 -2.76 -8.05
CA GLY A 248 -9.27 -3.16 -9.42
C GLY A 248 -8.18 -3.01 -10.48
N ALA A 249 -7.05 -2.37 -10.16
CA ALA A 249 -6.02 -2.04 -11.16
C ALA A 249 -5.45 -3.26 -11.90
N GLY A 250 -5.27 -4.40 -11.22
CA GLY A 250 -4.78 -5.62 -11.86
C GLY A 250 -5.74 -6.19 -12.90
N ALA A 251 -7.04 -6.24 -12.58
CA ALA A 251 -8.06 -6.68 -13.52
C ALA A 251 -8.21 -5.70 -14.70
N ALA A 252 -8.10 -4.40 -14.45
CA ALA A 252 -8.09 -3.39 -15.50
C ALA A 252 -6.88 -3.54 -16.43
N ALA A 253 -5.69 -3.82 -15.89
CA ALA A 253 -4.49 -4.05 -16.70
C ALA A 253 -4.63 -5.30 -17.59
N ILE A 254 -5.22 -6.38 -17.07
CA ILE A 254 -5.51 -7.58 -17.87
C ILE A 254 -6.50 -7.25 -19.00
N ALA A 255 -7.61 -6.58 -18.68
CA ALA A 255 -8.60 -6.18 -19.68
C ALA A 255 -8.01 -5.25 -20.77
N LEU A 256 -7.08 -4.37 -20.40
CA LEU A 256 -6.36 -3.51 -21.34
C LEU A 256 -5.52 -4.34 -22.32
N VAL A 257 -4.80 -5.36 -21.81
CA VAL A 257 -3.99 -6.25 -22.65
C VAL A 257 -4.87 -7.08 -23.58
N GLU A 258 -5.97 -7.65 -23.07
CA GLU A 258 -6.94 -8.42 -23.89
C GLU A 258 -7.58 -7.56 -24.99
N ASP A 259 -7.93 -6.31 -24.69
CA ASP A 259 -8.42 -5.36 -25.70
C ASP A 259 -7.35 -5.04 -26.75
N ALA A 260 -6.10 -4.83 -26.32
CA ALA A 260 -4.98 -4.54 -27.22
C ALA A 260 -4.69 -5.71 -28.17
N GLU A 261 -4.80 -6.96 -27.70
CA GLU A 261 -4.67 -8.16 -28.54
C GLU A 261 -5.80 -8.27 -29.57
N ARG A 262 -7.01 -7.80 -29.23
CA ARG A 262 -8.20 -7.91 -30.07
C ARG A 262 -8.35 -6.77 -31.09
N LEU A 263 -8.07 -5.54 -30.69
CA LEU A 263 -8.30 -4.31 -31.47
C LEU A 263 -7.00 -3.70 -32.02
N GLY A 264 -5.85 -4.12 -31.50
CA GLY A 264 -4.59 -3.42 -31.70
C GLY A 264 -4.32 -2.35 -30.62
N PRO A 265 -3.04 -2.00 -30.41
CA PRO A 265 -2.61 -1.13 -29.31
C PRO A 265 -3.12 0.30 -29.44
N ASP A 266 -3.06 0.90 -30.64
CA ASP A 266 -3.42 2.32 -30.83
C ASP A 266 -4.91 2.58 -30.59
N GLU A 267 -5.78 1.71 -31.12
CA GLU A 267 -7.22 1.80 -30.94
C GLU A 267 -7.61 1.59 -29.47
N THR A 268 -6.97 0.63 -28.80
CA THR A 268 -7.21 0.35 -27.39
C THR A 268 -6.82 1.53 -26.51
N ILE A 269 -5.63 2.12 -26.71
CA ILE A 269 -5.19 3.30 -25.95
C ILE A 269 -6.16 4.46 -26.15
N ALA A 270 -6.55 4.75 -27.40
CA ALA A 270 -7.50 5.83 -27.70
C ALA A 270 -8.85 5.62 -26.99
N ARG A 271 -9.34 4.38 -26.99
CA ARG A 271 -10.61 4.00 -26.34
C ARG A 271 -10.54 4.14 -24.82
N TRP A 272 -9.48 3.66 -24.19
CA TRP A 272 -9.33 3.70 -22.74
C TRP A 272 -9.12 5.14 -22.22
N LEU A 273 -8.38 5.97 -22.95
CA LEU A 273 -8.22 7.40 -22.62
C LEU A 273 -9.50 8.22 -22.80
N ALA A 274 -10.45 7.75 -23.61
CA ALA A 274 -11.74 8.42 -23.82
C ALA A 274 -12.76 8.17 -22.68
N HIS A 275 -12.47 7.26 -21.75
CA HIS A 275 -13.39 6.85 -20.66
C HIS A 275 -12.99 7.37 -19.26
N ASP A 276 -11.97 8.21 -19.16
CA ASP A 276 -11.59 8.96 -17.94
C ASP A 276 -12.04 10.43 -18.02
#